data_AF-A0A833G7T4-F1
#
_entry.id   AF-A0A833G7T4-F1
#
_cell.length_a   1.000
_cell.length_b   1.000
_cell.length_c   1.000
_cell.angle_alpha   90.00
_cell.angle_beta   90.00
_cell.angle_gamma   90.00
#
_symmetry.space_group_name_H-M   'P 1'
#
loop_
_entity.id
_entity.type
_entity.pdbx_description
1 polymer ?
#
loop_
_entity_poly.entity_id
_entity_poly.type
_entity_poly.pdbx_seq_one_letter_code
_entity_poly.pdbx_strand_id
1 'polypeptide(L)'
;MTVELLEDGAERFVTQGGVAITRTRHDTPYDGAISAYIDGLDSRRGCVFSSNYEYPGRYTRWDTAIIDPPLAVSARGRAMRIEALNMRGEALLPVVRRAVEALPEVTLAEVSAGLVALQVAEPARVFAEEERSRVPTVFTVLRALVDLFRSPEDANLGLYGAFGYDLAFQFDHVEEKLARPAGQRDLVLYLPDEILVVDHHQAKAWRDRYDFAGDGFSTAGLAR
;
A
#
# COMPACT_ATOMS: atom_id res chain seq x y z
N MET A 1 -2.42 -9.04 20.11
CA MET A 1 -3.90 -8.97 20.06
C MET A 1 -4.38 -10.31 19.52
N THR A 2 -5.57 -10.77 19.87
CA THR A 2 -5.99 -12.13 19.51
C THR A 2 -6.85 -12.08 18.24
N VAL A 3 -6.58 -12.96 17.27
CA VAL A 3 -7.47 -13.16 16.11
C VAL A 3 -8.78 -13.77 16.60
N GLU A 4 -9.90 -13.17 16.24
CA GLU A 4 -11.26 -13.68 16.45
C GLU A 4 -11.69 -14.46 15.19
N LEU A 5 -12.14 -15.70 15.36
CA LEU A 5 -12.75 -16.48 14.27
C LEU A 5 -14.26 -16.25 14.28
N LEU A 6 -14.81 -15.79 13.17
CA LEU A 6 -16.24 -15.54 12.98
C LEU A 6 -16.96 -16.84 12.55
N GLU A 7 -18.28 -16.86 12.71
CA GLU A 7 -19.12 -18.04 12.38
C GLU A 7 -19.04 -18.46 10.90
N ASP A 8 -18.77 -17.51 10.01
CA ASP A 8 -18.61 -17.71 8.57
C ASP A 8 -17.19 -18.13 8.15
N GLY A 9 -16.29 -18.32 9.12
CA GLY A 9 -14.89 -18.69 8.90
C GLY A 9 -13.98 -17.51 8.57
N ALA A 10 -14.48 -16.27 8.57
CA ALA A 10 -13.63 -15.09 8.47
C ALA A 10 -12.83 -14.85 9.76
N GLU A 11 -11.69 -14.19 9.63
CA GLU A 11 -10.82 -13.81 10.73
C GLU A 11 -10.92 -12.31 10.97
N ARG A 12 -11.07 -11.92 12.24
CA ARG A 12 -11.10 -10.53 12.65
C ARG A 12 -9.93 -10.22 13.57
N PHE A 13 -9.23 -9.14 13.27
CA PHE A 13 -8.12 -8.63 14.08
C PHE A 13 -8.00 -7.12 13.95
N VAL A 14 -7.19 -6.49 14.80
CA VAL A 14 -6.99 -5.05 14.82
C VAL A 14 -5.52 -4.74 14.51
N THR A 15 -5.30 -3.78 13.61
CA THR A 15 -3.96 -3.32 13.24
C THR A 15 -3.31 -2.50 14.37
N GLN A 16 -2.01 -2.25 14.26
CA GLN A 16 -1.30 -1.36 15.19
C GLN A 16 -1.90 0.06 15.22
N GLY A 17 -2.40 0.53 14.08
CA GLY A 17 -3.11 1.81 13.96
C GLY A 17 -4.58 1.80 14.39
N GLY A 18 -5.09 0.69 14.93
CA GLY A 18 -6.45 0.61 15.44
C GLY A 18 -7.52 0.39 14.37
N VAL A 19 -7.16 -0.02 13.15
CA VAL A 19 -8.11 -0.40 12.10
C VAL A 19 -8.55 -1.84 12.34
N ALA A 20 -9.84 -2.07 12.45
CA ALA A 20 -10.39 -3.43 12.49
C ALA A 20 -10.41 -4.01 11.08
N ILE A 21 -9.84 -5.19 10.92
CA ILE A 21 -9.77 -5.95 9.67
C ILE A 21 -10.65 -7.17 9.83
N THR A 22 -11.54 -7.40 8.86
CA THR A 22 -12.19 -8.70 8.65
C THR A 22 -11.62 -9.31 7.37
N ARG A 23 -10.92 -10.43 7.48
CA ARG A 23 -10.28 -11.15 6.39
C ARG A 23 -11.09 -12.41 6.06
N THR A 24 -11.40 -12.60 4.78
CA THR A 24 -11.96 -13.86 4.27
C THR A 24 -11.03 -14.45 3.24
N ARG A 25 -10.69 -15.73 3.41
CA ARG A 25 -9.85 -16.48 2.48
C ARG A 25 -10.70 -17.33 1.54
N HIS A 26 -10.41 -17.23 0.24
CA HIS A 26 -11.04 -18.03 -0.80
C HIS A 26 -9.98 -18.78 -1.59
N ASP A 27 -9.96 -20.10 -1.45
CA ASP A 27 -9.11 -20.95 -2.29
C ASP A 27 -9.45 -20.75 -3.78
N THR A 28 -8.44 -20.84 -4.62
CA THR A 28 -8.58 -20.79 -6.07
C THR A 28 -7.70 -21.87 -6.71
N PRO A 29 -8.06 -22.39 -7.89
CA PRO A 29 -7.19 -23.33 -8.59
C PRO A 29 -5.78 -22.73 -8.75
N TYR A 30 -4.76 -23.53 -8.41
CA TYR A 30 -3.36 -23.14 -8.57
C TYR A 30 -3.00 -22.92 -10.04
N ASP A 31 -3.46 -23.82 -10.91
CA ASP A 31 -3.19 -23.73 -12.34
C ASP A 31 -3.85 -22.48 -12.93
N GLY A 32 -3.04 -21.67 -13.62
CA GLY A 32 -3.47 -20.42 -14.22
C GLY A 32 -3.91 -19.31 -13.26
N ALA A 33 -3.72 -19.45 -11.94
CA ALA A 33 -4.22 -18.51 -10.92
C ALA A 33 -3.89 -17.04 -11.21
N ILE A 34 -2.67 -16.78 -11.68
CA ILE A 34 -2.16 -15.44 -11.94
C ILE A 34 -2.68 -14.81 -13.25
N SER A 35 -3.12 -15.65 -14.21
CA SER A 35 -3.41 -15.21 -15.59
C SER A 35 -4.53 -14.17 -15.62
N ALA A 36 -5.60 -14.38 -14.85
CA ALA A 36 -6.72 -13.44 -14.79
C ALA A 36 -6.33 -12.07 -14.20
N TYR A 37 -5.31 -12.02 -13.33
CA TYR A 37 -4.77 -10.76 -12.83
C TYR A 37 -3.91 -10.08 -13.90
N ILE A 38 -3.03 -10.82 -14.57
CA ILE A 38 -2.21 -10.30 -15.68
C ILE A 38 -3.10 -9.67 -16.76
N ASP A 39 -4.09 -10.43 -17.26
CA ASP A 39 -5.04 -9.94 -18.26
C ASP A 39 -5.83 -8.72 -17.76
N GLY A 40 -6.15 -8.70 -16.46
CA GLY A 40 -6.84 -7.58 -15.84
C GLY A 40 -6.03 -6.28 -15.83
N LEU A 41 -4.71 -6.36 -15.71
CA LEU A 41 -3.83 -5.18 -15.64
C LEU A 41 -3.75 -4.39 -16.96
N ASP A 42 -4.21 -4.96 -18.08
CA ASP A 42 -4.32 -4.24 -19.35
C ASP A 42 -5.31 -3.06 -19.28
N SER A 43 -6.27 -3.09 -18.35
CA SER A 43 -7.32 -2.07 -18.24
C SER A 43 -7.63 -1.60 -16.82
N ARG A 44 -7.16 -2.33 -15.80
CA ARG A 44 -7.44 -2.05 -14.39
C ARG A 44 -6.15 -1.76 -13.63
N ARG A 45 -6.25 -0.93 -12.60
CA ARG A 45 -5.10 -0.58 -11.76
C ARG A 45 -4.75 -1.76 -10.87
N GLY A 46 -3.46 -2.04 -10.72
CA GLY A 46 -2.99 -3.13 -9.88
C GLY A 46 -1.53 -3.43 -10.09
N CYS A 47 -1.07 -4.56 -9.55
CA CYS A 47 0.30 -5.04 -9.66
C CYS A 47 0.33 -6.57 -9.66
N VAL A 48 1.32 -7.14 -10.36
CA VAL A 48 1.71 -8.54 -10.27
C VAL A 48 3.19 -8.57 -9.90
N PHE A 49 3.53 -9.37 -8.90
CA PHE A 49 4.89 -9.66 -8.48
C PHE A 49 5.11 -11.16 -8.59
N SER A 50 6.23 -11.56 -9.18
CA SER A 50 6.59 -12.96 -9.36
C SER A 50 8.04 -13.18 -8.98
N SER A 51 8.27 -14.23 -8.20
CA SER A 51 9.60 -14.77 -7.92
C SER A 51 9.65 -16.19 -8.48
N ASN A 52 10.31 -16.37 -9.63
CA ASN A 52 10.51 -17.68 -10.25
C ASN A 52 11.82 -18.36 -9.82
N TYR A 53 12.58 -17.72 -8.94
CA TYR A 53 13.89 -18.18 -8.48
C TYR A 53 13.81 -18.74 -7.07
N GLU A 54 14.53 -19.83 -6.82
CA GLU A 54 14.60 -20.46 -5.51
C GLU A 54 16.04 -20.54 -5.03
N TYR A 55 16.27 -20.12 -3.79
CA TYR A 55 17.54 -20.30 -3.10
C TYR A 55 17.25 -20.60 -1.62
N PRO A 56 17.68 -21.76 -1.09
CA PRO A 56 17.36 -22.18 0.27
C PRO A 56 17.65 -21.10 1.32
N GLY A 57 16.64 -20.73 2.09
CA GLY A 57 16.72 -19.72 3.15
C GLY A 57 16.85 -18.26 2.67
N ARG A 58 16.72 -17.97 1.36
CA ARG A 58 16.74 -16.59 0.84
C ARG A 58 15.59 -16.26 -0.11
N TYR A 59 15.32 -17.13 -1.09
CA TYR A 59 14.29 -16.89 -2.11
C TYR A 59 13.39 -18.11 -2.22
N THR A 60 12.10 -17.87 -2.16
CA THR A 60 11.06 -18.88 -2.43
C THR A 60 10.35 -18.50 -3.72
N ARG A 61 9.70 -19.49 -4.33
CA ARG A 61 8.86 -19.26 -5.51
C ARG A 61 7.45 -18.90 -5.11
N TRP A 62 6.97 -17.76 -5.58
CA TRP A 62 5.63 -17.28 -5.32
C TRP A 62 5.20 -16.26 -6.37
N ASP A 63 3.90 -16.14 -6.56
CA ASP A 63 3.28 -14.99 -7.22
C ASP A 63 2.33 -14.29 -6.26
N THR A 64 2.29 -12.96 -6.34
CA THR A 64 1.31 -12.13 -5.63
C THR A 64 0.71 -11.12 -6.58
N ALA A 65 -0.61 -10.96 -6.56
CA ALA A 65 -1.28 -9.99 -7.41
C ALA A 65 -2.40 -9.26 -6.70
N ILE A 66 -2.60 -8.01 -7.12
CA ILE A 66 -3.66 -7.12 -6.67
C ILE A 66 -4.27 -6.40 -7.86
N ILE A 67 -5.57 -6.16 -7.82
CA ILE A 67 -6.31 -5.42 -8.85
C ILE A 67 -7.46 -4.65 -8.20
N ASP A 68 -7.87 -3.56 -8.84
CA ASP A 68 -8.90 -2.64 -8.33
C ASP A 68 -8.68 -2.18 -6.87
N PRO A 69 -7.44 -1.77 -6.49
CA PRO A 69 -7.16 -1.40 -5.11
C PRO A 69 -7.96 -0.16 -4.68
N PRO A 70 -8.46 -0.10 -3.44
CA PRO A 70 -9.16 1.07 -2.92
C PRO A 70 -8.38 2.38 -2.96
N LEU A 71 -7.09 2.35 -2.64
CA LEU A 71 -6.25 3.55 -2.54
C LEU A 71 -5.02 3.46 -3.43
N ALA A 72 -4.61 4.61 -3.97
CA ALA A 72 -3.30 4.82 -4.57
C ALA A 72 -2.54 5.92 -3.82
N VAL A 73 -1.29 5.64 -3.47
CA VAL A 73 -0.33 6.60 -2.92
C VAL A 73 0.71 6.87 -3.99
N SER A 74 0.87 8.13 -4.38
CA SER A 74 1.89 8.53 -5.36
C SER A 74 2.64 9.76 -4.91
N ALA A 75 3.85 9.96 -5.46
CA ALA A 75 4.65 11.13 -5.19
C ALA A 75 5.40 11.63 -6.42
N ARG A 76 5.71 12.93 -6.41
CA ARG A 76 6.70 13.56 -7.28
C ARG A 76 7.48 14.59 -6.46
N GLY A 77 8.77 14.35 -6.27
CA GLY A 77 9.56 14.98 -5.22
C GLY A 77 8.88 14.80 -3.86
N ARG A 78 8.72 15.90 -3.13
CA ARG A 78 8.09 15.95 -1.82
C ARG A 78 6.56 16.07 -1.85
N ALA A 79 5.97 16.29 -3.02
CA ALA A 79 4.52 16.36 -3.19
C ALA A 79 3.95 14.95 -3.27
N MET A 80 3.04 14.60 -2.37
CA MET A 80 2.37 13.30 -2.37
C MET A 80 0.86 13.44 -2.55
N ARG A 81 0.25 12.40 -3.09
CA ARG A 81 -1.19 12.27 -3.29
C ARG A 81 -1.63 10.90 -2.80
N ILE A 82 -2.68 10.86 -1.99
CA ILE A 82 -3.39 9.64 -1.59
C ILE A 82 -4.79 9.74 -2.18
N GLU A 83 -5.09 8.89 -3.16
CA GLU A 83 -6.30 8.94 -3.97
C GLU A 83 -7.18 7.74 -3.68
N ALA A 84 -8.47 7.97 -3.47
CA ALA A 84 -9.47 6.91 -3.51
C ALA A 84 -9.78 6.56 -4.96
N LEU A 85 -9.82 5.25 -5.24
CA LEU A 85 -10.09 4.73 -6.58
C LEU A 85 -11.50 4.17 -6.72
N ASN A 86 -12.18 3.94 -5.60
CA ASN A 86 -13.55 3.49 -5.49
C ASN A 86 -14.16 3.97 -4.16
N MET A 87 -15.43 3.64 -3.91
CA MET A 87 -16.14 4.03 -2.68
C MET A 87 -15.48 3.46 -1.40
N ARG A 88 -14.78 2.32 -1.50
CA ARG A 88 -14.04 1.74 -0.37
C ARG A 88 -12.84 2.59 -0.02
N GLY A 89 -12.15 3.14 -1.04
CA GLY A 89 -11.09 4.13 -0.86
C GLY A 89 -11.60 5.40 -0.19
N GLU A 90 -12.76 5.91 -0.61
CA GLU A 90 -13.36 7.11 -0.01
C GLU A 90 -13.68 6.89 1.47
N ALA A 91 -14.17 5.69 1.84
CA ALA A 91 -14.40 5.32 3.23
C ALA A 91 -13.10 5.22 4.05
N LEU A 92 -11.97 4.86 3.43
CA LEU A 92 -10.66 4.75 4.08
C LEU A 92 -9.93 6.09 4.24
N LEU A 93 -10.16 7.05 3.34
CA LEU A 93 -9.43 8.32 3.34
C LEU A 93 -9.52 9.11 4.65
N PRO A 94 -10.64 9.14 5.40
CA PRO A 94 -10.70 9.83 6.69
C PRO A 94 -9.70 9.31 7.73
N VAL A 95 -9.49 7.99 7.84
CA VAL A 95 -8.51 7.44 8.79
C VAL A 95 -7.07 7.67 8.29
N VAL A 96 -6.86 7.55 6.98
CA VAL A 96 -5.57 7.85 6.36
C VAL A 96 -5.18 9.31 6.57
N ARG A 97 -6.11 10.24 6.30
CA ARG A 97 -5.93 11.68 6.54
C ARG A 97 -5.50 11.95 7.98
N ARG A 98 -6.22 11.40 8.97
CA ARG A 98 -5.88 11.58 10.40
C ARG A 98 -4.44 11.15 10.69
N ALA A 99 -4.00 10.03 10.12
CA ALA A 99 -2.63 9.53 10.30
C ALA A 99 -1.57 10.46 9.69
N VAL A 100 -1.79 11.01 8.48
CA VAL A 100 -0.82 11.93 7.86
C VAL A 100 -0.87 13.34 8.42
N GLU A 101 -2.03 13.84 8.84
CA GLU A 101 -2.21 15.16 9.45
C GLU A 101 -1.53 15.26 10.83
N ALA A 102 -1.32 14.12 11.50
CA ALA A 102 -0.59 14.06 12.77
C ALA A 102 0.94 14.19 12.62
N LEU A 103 1.46 14.13 11.39
CA LEU A 103 2.91 14.21 11.14
C LEU A 103 3.37 15.68 11.12
N PRO A 104 4.29 16.10 12.00
CA PRO A 104 4.73 17.49 12.05
C PRO A 104 5.51 17.92 10.80
N GLU A 105 6.05 16.97 10.04
CA GLU A 105 6.78 17.23 8.79
C GLU A 105 5.85 17.35 7.56
N VAL A 106 4.53 17.25 7.73
CA VAL A 106 3.57 17.23 6.63
C VAL A 106 2.68 18.46 6.67
N THR A 107 2.48 19.08 5.51
CA THR A 107 1.46 20.11 5.30
C THR A 107 0.43 19.61 4.29
N LEU A 108 -0.85 19.63 4.66
CA LEU A 108 -1.94 19.29 3.74
C LEU A 108 -2.16 20.44 2.74
N ALA A 109 -2.31 20.11 1.46
CA ALA A 109 -2.54 21.06 0.39
C ALA A 109 -3.98 21.02 -0.11
N GLU A 110 -4.53 19.83 -0.33
CA GLU A 110 -5.89 19.63 -0.81
C GLU A 110 -6.50 18.42 -0.11
N VAL A 111 -7.76 18.54 0.34
CA VAL A 111 -8.49 17.43 0.95
C VAL A 111 -9.91 17.42 0.40
N SER A 112 -10.34 16.26 -0.07
CA SER A 112 -11.71 15.97 -0.48
C SER A 112 -12.10 14.55 -0.07
N ALA A 113 -13.32 14.12 -0.42
CA ALA A 113 -13.75 12.74 -0.21
C ALA A 113 -12.87 11.73 -0.97
N GLY A 114 -12.24 12.14 -2.08
CA GLY A 114 -11.47 11.25 -2.96
C GLY A 114 -9.96 11.50 -2.99
N LEU A 115 -9.46 12.49 -2.24
CA LEU A 115 -8.05 12.90 -2.30
C LEU A 115 -7.56 13.48 -0.98
N VAL A 116 -6.34 13.08 -0.59
CA VAL A 116 -5.49 13.81 0.34
C VAL A 116 -4.18 14.14 -0.39
N ALA A 117 -4.01 15.40 -0.77
CA ALA A 117 -2.76 15.92 -1.31
C ALA A 117 -1.97 16.62 -0.20
N LEU A 118 -0.67 16.35 -0.14
CA LEU A 118 0.20 16.84 0.91
C LEU A 118 1.60 17.14 0.40
N GLN A 119 2.32 17.94 1.19
CA GLN A 119 3.72 18.27 0.97
C GLN A 119 4.53 17.82 2.18
N VAL A 120 5.59 17.05 1.95
CA VAL A 120 6.59 16.73 2.97
C VAL A 120 7.61 17.87 3.08
N ALA A 121 7.94 18.29 4.30
CA ALA A 121 8.91 19.32 4.57
C ALA A 121 10.30 18.95 4.03
N GLU A 122 11.02 19.94 3.53
CA GLU A 122 12.46 19.81 3.25
C GLU A 122 13.27 20.02 4.54
N PRO A 123 14.46 19.40 4.66
CA PRO A 123 15.30 19.56 5.83
C PRO A 123 15.69 21.04 6.05
N ALA A 124 15.33 21.60 7.20
CA ALA A 124 15.66 22.98 7.58
C ALA A 124 17.14 23.19 7.99
N ARG A 125 17.90 22.09 8.16
CA ARG A 125 19.30 22.10 8.56
C ARG A 125 20.10 21.04 7.81
N VAL A 126 21.41 21.21 7.76
CA VAL A 126 22.32 20.14 7.31
C VAL A 126 22.34 19.06 8.39
N PHE A 127 22.08 17.82 8.00
CA PHE A 127 22.14 16.66 8.88
C PHE A 127 23.51 16.00 8.76
N ALA A 128 24.06 15.53 9.88
CA ALA A 128 25.20 14.61 9.84
C ALA A 128 24.78 13.28 9.19
N GLU A 129 25.76 12.51 8.71
CA GLU A 129 25.48 11.25 7.99
C GLU A 129 24.64 10.29 8.84
N GLU A 130 24.93 10.22 10.14
CA GLU A 130 24.25 9.36 11.11
C GLU A 130 22.78 9.76 11.33
N GLU A 131 22.43 11.02 11.03
CA GLU A 131 21.07 11.54 11.15
C GLU A 131 20.33 11.57 9.81
N ARG A 132 20.98 11.18 8.69
CA ARG A 132 20.43 11.26 7.33
C ARG A 132 19.13 10.45 7.18
N SER A 133 19.00 9.33 7.88
CA SER A 133 17.77 8.52 7.92
C SER A 133 16.59 9.20 8.65
N ARG A 134 16.86 10.23 9.44
CA ARG A 134 15.84 11.02 10.17
C ARG A 134 15.35 12.22 9.37
N VAL A 135 15.95 12.49 8.19
CA VAL A 135 15.51 13.55 7.29
C VAL A 135 14.09 13.26 6.81
N PRO A 136 13.17 14.23 6.85
CA PRO A 136 11.82 14.02 6.35
C PRO A 136 11.84 13.73 4.85
N THR A 137 11.18 12.63 4.47
CA THR A 137 11.01 12.23 3.08
C THR A 137 9.61 11.68 2.86
N VAL A 138 9.27 11.30 1.63
CA VAL A 138 8.02 10.56 1.37
C VAL A 138 7.90 9.31 2.24
N PHE A 139 9.02 8.73 2.68
CA PHE A 139 9.02 7.59 3.61
C PHE A 139 8.52 7.94 5.02
N THR A 140 8.50 9.22 5.43
CA THR A 140 7.83 9.63 6.67
C THR A 140 6.34 9.33 6.60
N VAL A 141 5.71 9.66 5.48
CA VAL A 141 4.30 9.35 5.21
C VAL A 141 4.11 7.85 5.02
N LEU A 142 4.95 7.18 4.22
CA LEU A 142 4.80 5.73 3.99
C LEU A 142 4.92 4.93 5.29
N ARG A 143 5.80 5.30 6.21
CA ARG A 143 5.89 4.66 7.53
C ARG A 143 4.60 4.82 8.33
N ALA A 144 4.02 6.02 8.36
CA ALA A 144 2.75 6.25 9.05
C ALA A 144 1.60 5.43 8.45
N LEU A 145 1.55 5.31 7.11
CA LEU A 145 0.56 4.46 6.43
C LEU A 145 0.78 2.97 6.73
N VAL A 146 2.02 2.50 6.72
CA VAL A 146 2.34 1.12 7.08
C VAL A 146 1.96 0.84 8.53
N ASP A 147 2.33 1.72 9.47
CA ASP A 147 2.00 1.55 10.88
C ASP A 147 0.47 1.60 11.11
N LEU A 148 -0.27 2.34 10.28
CA LEU A 148 -1.74 2.38 10.33
C LEU A 148 -2.36 1.00 10.03
N PHE A 149 -1.83 0.26 9.05
CA PHE A 149 -2.42 -1.01 8.59
C PHE A 149 -1.66 -2.27 9.04
N ARG A 150 -0.47 -2.13 9.62
CA ARG A 150 0.37 -3.27 10.04
C ARG A 150 -0.33 -4.09 11.11
N SER A 151 -0.31 -5.42 10.94
CA SER A 151 -0.74 -6.38 11.96
C SER A 151 0.25 -7.56 11.97
N PRO A 152 0.62 -8.12 13.13
CA PRO A 152 1.36 -9.38 13.18
C PRO A 152 0.55 -10.58 12.67
N GLU A 153 -0.78 -10.45 12.56
CA GLU A 153 -1.69 -11.53 12.19
C GLU A 153 -1.87 -11.69 10.66
N ASP A 154 -1.31 -10.75 9.89
CA ASP A 154 -1.32 -10.78 8.43
C ASP A 154 -0.04 -10.16 7.86
N ALA A 155 0.79 -11.00 7.23
CA ALA A 155 2.03 -10.56 6.58
C ALA A 155 1.83 -10.05 5.15
N ASN A 156 0.67 -10.28 4.53
CA ASN A 156 0.36 -9.86 3.17
C ASN A 156 -0.23 -8.44 3.14
N LEU A 157 -1.05 -8.05 4.13
CA LEU A 157 -1.69 -6.73 4.10
C LEU A 157 -0.64 -5.60 4.16
N GLY A 158 -0.51 -4.84 3.07
CA GLY A 158 0.50 -3.81 2.93
C GLY A 158 0.34 -2.95 1.67
N LEU A 159 1.38 -2.16 1.37
CA LEU A 159 1.43 -1.29 0.20
C LEU A 159 2.20 -1.97 -0.95
N TYR A 160 1.60 -2.00 -2.14
CA TYR A 160 2.11 -2.71 -3.31
C TYR A 160 2.34 -1.76 -4.49
N GLY A 161 3.53 -1.78 -5.08
CA GLY A 161 3.78 -1.02 -6.30
C GLY A 161 5.25 -0.84 -6.59
N ALA A 162 5.61 0.34 -7.11
CA ALA A 162 6.94 0.63 -7.62
C ALA A 162 7.52 1.92 -7.04
N PHE A 163 8.83 1.89 -6.83
CA PHE A 163 9.66 3.06 -6.55
C PHE A 163 10.43 3.41 -7.83
N GLY A 164 10.26 4.64 -8.30
CA GLY A 164 10.96 5.19 -9.45
C GLY A 164 12.37 5.65 -9.09
N TYR A 165 13.23 5.76 -10.11
CA TYR A 165 14.64 6.11 -9.92
C TYR A 165 14.84 7.47 -9.23
N ASP A 166 14.09 8.50 -9.66
CA ASP A 166 14.23 9.88 -9.17
C ASP A 166 13.87 10.02 -7.67
N LEU A 167 13.24 9.00 -7.06
CA LEU A 167 13.06 8.94 -5.62
C LEU A 167 14.40 9.05 -4.85
N ALA A 168 15.49 8.55 -5.43
CA ALA A 168 16.82 8.64 -4.86
C ALA A 168 17.27 10.10 -4.63
N PHE A 169 16.76 11.05 -5.42
CA PHE A 169 17.16 12.45 -5.34
C PHE A 169 16.66 13.15 -4.06
N GLN A 170 15.79 12.50 -3.30
CA GLN A 170 15.40 12.92 -1.95
C GLN A 170 16.48 12.68 -0.89
N PHE A 171 17.47 11.85 -1.19
CA PHE A 171 18.57 11.47 -0.30
C PHE A 171 19.91 12.03 -0.76
N ASP A 172 20.19 11.93 -2.07
CA ASP A 172 21.40 12.45 -2.70
C ASP A 172 20.99 13.34 -3.87
N HIS A 173 21.21 14.64 -3.74
CA HIS A 173 20.83 15.60 -4.76
C HIS A 173 21.60 15.35 -6.06
N VAL A 174 20.86 15.20 -7.17
CA VAL A 174 21.40 15.12 -8.52
C VAL A 174 20.75 16.21 -9.35
N GLU A 175 21.58 16.97 -10.08
CA GLU A 175 21.07 18.01 -10.98
C GLU A 175 20.39 17.38 -12.20
N GLU A 176 19.09 17.65 -12.38
CA GLU A 176 18.32 17.14 -13.50
C GLU A 176 18.73 17.82 -14.82
N LYS A 177 19.23 17.03 -15.78
CA LYS A 177 19.58 17.52 -17.14
C LYS A 177 18.56 17.20 -18.21
N LEU A 178 17.65 16.25 -17.94
CA LEU A 178 16.64 15.78 -18.89
C LEU A 178 15.25 16.12 -18.39
N ALA A 179 14.41 16.68 -19.26
CA ALA A 179 13.02 16.97 -18.93
C ALA A 179 12.25 15.68 -18.62
N ARG A 180 11.46 15.71 -17.54
CA ARG A 180 10.59 14.60 -17.14
C ARG A 180 9.19 14.75 -17.75
N PRO A 181 8.56 13.64 -18.20
CA PRO A 181 7.16 13.67 -18.58
C PRO A 181 6.28 14.22 -17.46
N ALA A 182 5.22 14.96 -17.81
CA ALA A 182 4.34 15.58 -16.82
C ALA A 182 3.70 14.57 -15.85
N GLY A 183 3.39 13.35 -16.33
CA GLY A 183 2.80 12.27 -15.55
C GLY A 183 3.80 11.36 -14.83
N GLN A 184 5.10 11.71 -14.79
CA GLN A 184 6.06 10.92 -14.03
C GLN A 184 5.73 10.94 -12.53
N ARG A 185 5.94 9.78 -11.90
CA ARG A 185 5.77 9.56 -10.47
C ARG A 185 7.05 8.91 -9.94
N ASP A 186 7.57 9.41 -8.83
CA ASP A 186 8.75 8.86 -8.15
C ASP A 186 8.38 7.63 -7.31
N LEU A 187 7.11 7.48 -6.98
CA LEU A 187 6.53 6.23 -6.49
C LEU A 187 5.04 6.16 -6.82
N VAL A 188 4.55 4.93 -6.95
CA VAL A 188 3.13 4.56 -6.93
C VAL A 188 2.99 3.28 -6.14
N LEU A 189 2.19 3.34 -5.09
CA LEU A 189 1.86 2.21 -4.25
C LEU A 189 0.34 2.14 -4.09
N TYR A 190 -0.17 0.93 -3.93
CA TYR A 190 -1.59 0.65 -3.78
C TYR A 190 -1.85 -0.02 -2.44
N LEU A 191 -2.92 0.37 -1.76
CA LEU A 191 -3.47 -0.40 -0.65
C LEU A 191 -4.59 -1.27 -1.23
N PRO A 192 -4.42 -2.59 -1.31
CA PRO A 192 -5.44 -3.50 -1.81
C PRO A 192 -6.46 -3.88 -0.74
N ASP A 193 -7.62 -4.36 -1.18
CA ASP A 193 -8.62 -5.05 -0.36
C ASP A 193 -8.92 -6.48 -0.84
N GLU A 194 -8.19 -6.93 -1.86
CA GLU A 194 -8.08 -8.30 -2.30
C GLU A 194 -6.62 -8.56 -2.74
N ILE A 195 -6.04 -9.65 -2.25
CA ILE A 195 -4.69 -10.08 -2.61
C ILE A 195 -4.75 -11.55 -3.04
N LEU A 196 -4.35 -11.84 -4.28
CA LEU A 196 -4.05 -13.20 -4.72
C LEU A 196 -2.66 -13.57 -4.22
N VAL A 197 -2.56 -14.74 -3.58
CA VAL A 197 -1.30 -15.36 -3.19
C VAL A 197 -1.20 -16.71 -3.87
N VAL A 198 -0.06 -16.96 -4.53
CA VAL A 198 0.29 -18.23 -5.17
C VAL A 198 1.57 -18.75 -4.52
N ASP A 199 1.45 -19.86 -3.79
CA ASP A 199 2.58 -20.57 -3.22
C ASP A 199 2.97 -21.72 -4.15
N HIS A 200 4.04 -21.53 -4.91
CA HIS A 200 4.54 -22.55 -5.84
C HIS A 200 5.20 -23.74 -5.14
N HIS A 201 5.65 -23.58 -3.89
CA HIS A 201 6.22 -24.69 -3.13
C HIS A 201 5.11 -25.66 -2.69
N GLN A 202 3.96 -25.13 -2.26
CA GLN A 202 2.80 -25.95 -1.89
C GLN A 202 1.85 -26.28 -3.05
N ALA A 203 2.06 -25.68 -4.22
CA ALA A 203 1.13 -25.73 -5.36
C ALA A 203 -0.29 -25.31 -4.95
N LYS A 204 -0.41 -24.21 -4.21
CA LYS A 204 -1.68 -23.66 -3.73
C LYS A 204 -1.83 -22.22 -4.14
N ALA A 205 -3.08 -21.80 -4.34
CA ALA A 205 -3.43 -20.40 -4.53
C ALA A 205 -4.70 -20.06 -3.77
N TRP A 206 -4.77 -18.84 -3.25
CA TRP A 206 -5.96 -18.31 -2.59
C TRP A 206 -6.01 -16.80 -2.73
N ARG A 207 -7.21 -16.24 -2.50
CA ARG A 207 -7.43 -14.80 -2.39
C ARG A 207 -7.78 -14.46 -0.97
N ASP A 208 -7.05 -13.53 -0.39
CA ASP A 208 -7.41 -12.90 0.87
C ASP A 208 -8.18 -11.61 0.56
N ARG A 209 -9.43 -11.52 1.03
CA ARG A 209 -10.28 -10.33 0.90
C ARG A 209 -10.41 -9.65 2.24
N TYR A 210 -10.39 -8.32 2.21
CA TYR A 210 -10.36 -7.50 3.40
C TYR A 210 -11.57 -6.58 3.45
N ASP A 211 -12.16 -6.43 4.62
CA ASP A 211 -13.00 -5.31 4.99
C ASP A 211 -12.35 -4.55 6.14
N PHE A 212 -12.35 -3.22 6.02
CA PHE A 212 -11.72 -2.29 6.96
C PHE A 212 -12.82 -1.54 7.70
N ALA A 213 -12.65 -1.39 9.02
CA ALA A 213 -13.56 -0.61 9.83
C ALA A 213 -12.81 0.13 10.94
N GLY A 214 -13.42 1.21 11.42
CA GLY A 214 -12.90 1.99 12.55
C GLY A 214 -13.87 3.10 12.92
N ASP A 215 -13.38 4.05 13.69
CA ASP A 215 -14.21 5.18 14.13
C ASP A 215 -14.68 6.03 12.94
N GLY A 216 -16.00 5.98 12.71
CA GLY A 216 -16.70 6.74 11.66
C GLY A 216 -16.62 6.16 10.25
N PHE A 217 -16.07 4.96 10.03
CA PHE A 217 -16.00 4.36 8.69
C PHE A 217 -16.08 2.83 8.70
N SER A 218 -16.57 2.27 7.59
CA SER A 218 -16.51 0.85 7.29
C SER A 218 -16.58 0.64 5.78
N THR A 219 -15.83 -0.34 5.27
CA THR A 219 -15.95 -0.78 3.88
C THR A 219 -16.92 -1.94 3.71
N ALA A 220 -17.41 -2.55 4.79
CA ALA A 220 -18.31 -3.69 4.73
C ALA A 220 -19.58 -3.36 3.93
N GLY A 221 -19.92 -4.22 2.97
CA GLY A 221 -21.07 -4.03 2.07
C GLY A 221 -20.84 -3.09 0.89
N LEU A 222 -19.68 -2.42 0.80
CA LEU A 222 -19.30 -1.63 -0.39
C LEU A 222 -18.69 -2.52 -1.47
N ALA A 223 -19.00 -2.22 -2.73
CA ALA A 223 -18.45 -2.93 -3.90
C ALA A 223 -16.92 -2.78 -4.00
N ARG A 224 -16.25 -3.88 -4.33
CA ARG A 224 -14.81 -3.96 -4.62
C ARG A 224 -14.59 -3.66 -6.09
#